data_AF-A0A2D6XGF7-F1
#
_entry.id   AF-A0A2D6XGF7-F1
#
_cell.length_a   1.000
_cell.length_b   1.000
_cell.length_c   1.000
_cell.angle_alpha   90.00
_cell.angle_beta   90.00
_cell.angle_gamma   90.00
#
_symmetry.space_group_name_H-M   'P 1'
#
loop_
_entity.id
_entity.type
_entity.pdbx_description
1 polymer ?
#
loop_
_entity_poly.entity_id
_entity_poly.type
_entity_poly.pdbx_seq_one_letter_code
_entity_poly.pdbx_strand_id
1 'polypeptide(L)'
;MAAPTDILGDIVPSIQSFGLGAVDIIAYIIVSIIILALATTGIIMFILNKKYNKVITIFEKVGGEFVPIGKDRGMEVRYSNAGDTITYLRKRKRYIPNPQIQTGKRQYWFYVRSDDELINFGLSDLNMEGDKAGAFFLDKEMRYSRTQIQKGLKDRYESPSIWAKYGIYIISFSYVALIGVMVWLLFDKWVDLAQATAGAVDTAAVVLDRVDQILGSMDNVCSGGSGISAQ
;
A
#
# COMPACT_ATOMS: atom_id res chain seq x y z
N MET A 1 15.74 62.40 44.16
CA MET A 1 14.44 62.44 43.45
C MET A 1 14.65 61.64 42.18
N ALA A 2 14.32 60.35 42.23
CA ALA A 2 14.67 59.35 41.23
C ALA A 2 13.52 59.22 40.23
N ALA A 3 13.83 59.33 38.94
CA ALA A 3 12.90 59.09 37.84
C ALA A 3 12.91 57.59 37.48
N PRO A 4 11.74 57.02 37.13
CA PRO A 4 11.58 55.58 36.95
C PRO A 4 12.26 55.08 35.67
N THR A 5 13.16 54.13 35.88
CA THR A 5 13.77 53.24 34.90
C THR A 5 12.75 52.21 34.37
N ASP A 6 12.87 51.90 33.08
CA ASP A 6 12.67 50.58 32.48
C ASP A 6 11.31 49.89 32.62
N ILE A 7 10.31 50.34 31.82
CA ILE A 7 9.06 49.59 31.60
C ILE A 7 8.94 49.08 30.14
N LEU A 8 9.88 49.41 29.25
CA LEU A 8 9.81 49.02 27.83
C LEU A 8 10.83 47.95 27.40
N GLY A 9 11.62 47.41 28.33
CA GLY A 9 12.74 46.51 28.01
C GLY A 9 12.41 45.02 27.78
N ASP A 10 11.18 44.55 28.03
CA ASP A 10 10.95 43.10 28.19
C ASP A 10 9.70 42.54 27.51
N ILE A 11 9.15 43.25 26.52
CA ILE A 11 8.02 42.76 25.70
C ILE A 11 8.42 42.73 24.23
N VAL A 12 9.59 42.19 23.93
CA VAL A 12 9.78 41.52 22.65
C VAL A 12 9.59 40.04 22.95
N PRO A 13 8.39 39.46 22.75
CA PRO A 13 8.32 38.02 22.68
C PRO A 13 9.22 37.63 21.52
N SER A 14 10.39 37.09 21.82
CA SER A 14 11.19 36.38 20.83
C SER A 14 10.27 35.27 20.34
N ILE A 15 9.61 35.52 19.22
CA ILE A 15 8.94 34.49 18.44
C ILE A 15 10.08 33.57 18.08
N GLN A 16 10.27 32.54 18.91
CA GLN A 16 11.05 31.38 18.56
C GLN A 16 10.53 31.03 17.18
N SER A 17 11.39 31.26 16.19
CA SER A 17 11.14 30.84 14.83
C SER A 17 10.67 29.40 14.97
N PHE A 18 9.42 29.14 14.60
CA PHE A 18 8.98 27.79 14.27
C PHE A 18 9.76 27.44 13.01
N GLY A 19 11.04 27.15 13.23
CA GLY A 19 11.89 26.53 12.25
C GLY A 19 11.18 25.26 11.89
N LEU A 20 10.86 25.12 10.62
CA LEU A 20 10.90 23.85 9.92
C LEU A 20 12.29 23.26 10.20
N GLY A 21 12.45 22.71 11.40
CA GLY A 21 13.73 22.26 11.90
C GLY A 21 14.19 21.14 10.99
N ALA A 22 15.49 20.96 10.84
CA ALA A 22 16.06 19.84 10.08
C ALA A 22 15.40 18.48 10.45
N VAL A 23 14.85 18.37 11.67
CA VAL A 23 14.06 17.23 12.16
C VAL A 23 12.81 16.93 11.31
N ASP A 24 12.05 17.93 10.85
CA ASP A 24 10.84 17.71 10.03
C ASP A 24 11.22 17.22 8.63
N ILE A 25 12.23 17.83 8.01
CA ILE A 25 12.75 17.40 6.70
C ILE A 25 13.29 15.96 6.79
N ILE A 26 14.01 15.62 7.86
CA ILE A 26 14.51 14.26 8.10
C ILE A 26 13.34 13.27 8.29
N ALA A 27 12.29 13.65 9.02
CA ALA A 27 11.11 12.82 9.19
C ALA A 27 10.40 12.54 7.85
N TYR A 28 10.22 13.55 7.00
CA TYR A 28 9.65 13.37 5.65
C TYR A 28 10.50 12.45 4.77
N ILE A 29 11.84 12.59 4.81
CA ILE A 29 12.75 11.71 4.07
C ILE A 29 12.61 10.26 4.54
N ILE A 30 12.59 10.01 5.86
CA ILE A 30 12.44 8.65 6.41
C ILE A 30 11.10 8.03 5.99
N VAL A 31 10.00 8.78 6.10
CA VAL A 31 8.67 8.30 5.69
C VAL A 31 8.63 7.98 4.20
N SER A 32 9.22 8.84 3.35
CA SER A 32 9.30 8.61 1.91
C SER A 32 10.08 7.34 1.55
N ILE A 33 11.17 7.05 2.26
CA ILE A 33 11.97 5.84 2.08
C ILE A 33 11.16 4.59 2.46
N ILE A 34 10.41 4.66 3.57
CA ILE A 34 9.56 3.54 4.00
C ILE A 34 8.46 3.26 2.97
N ILE A 35 7.82 4.29 2.42
CA ILE A 35 6.80 4.14 1.37
C ILE A 35 7.40 3.51 0.12
N LEU A 36 8.59 3.97 -0.32
CA LEU A 36 9.30 3.37 -1.45
C LEU A 36 9.70 1.91 -1.20
N ALA A 37 10.13 1.58 0.02
CA ALA A 37 10.46 0.21 0.41
C ALA A 37 9.22 -0.71 0.38
N LEU A 38 8.07 -0.23 0.85
CA LEU A 38 6.81 -0.97 0.79
C LEU A 38 6.30 -1.13 -0.65
N ALA A 39 6.38 -0.07 -1.46
CA ALA A 39 5.97 -0.11 -2.86
C ALA A 39 6.83 -1.09 -3.68
N THR A 40 8.16 -1.03 -3.53
CA THR A 40 9.08 -1.96 -4.22
C THR A 40 8.84 -3.40 -3.79
N THR A 41 8.64 -3.66 -2.50
CA THR A 41 8.30 -5.00 -1.98
C THR A 41 6.97 -5.50 -2.56
N GLY A 42 5.95 -4.64 -2.61
CA GLY A 42 4.64 -4.96 -3.19
C GLY A 42 4.73 -5.29 -4.69
N ILE A 43 5.48 -4.50 -5.47
CA ILE A 43 5.71 -4.74 -6.89
C ILE A 43 6.43 -6.07 -7.11
N ILE A 44 7.48 -6.38 -6.33
CA ILE A 44 8.21 -7.65 -6.42
C ILE A 44 7.27 -8.83 -6.10
N MET A 45 6.47 -8.76 -5.03
CA MET A 45 5.51 -9.81 -4.71
C MET A 45 4.46 -9.99 -5.82
N PHE A 46 3.98 -8.89 -6.41
CA PHE A 46 3.02 -8.93 -7.51
C PHE A 46 3.60 -9.61 -8.75
N ILE A 47 4.82 -9.23 -9.15
CA ILE A 47 5.54 -9.85 -10.26
C ILE A 47 5.76 -11.34 -9.99
N LEU A 48 6.19 -11.72 -8.78
CA LEU A 48 6.39 -13.12 -8.40
C LEU A 48 5.07 -13.90 -8.45
N ASN A 49 3.96 -13.34 -7.99
CA ASN A 49 2.65 -14.00 -8.07
C ASN A 49 2.17 -14.17 -9.52
N LYS A 50 2.45 -13.21 -10.41
CA LYS A 50 2.10 -13.31 -11.83
C LYS A 50 3.01 -14.29 -12.59
N LYS A 51 4.30 -14.31 -12.23
CA LYS A 51 5.33 -15.17 -12.83
C LYS A 51 5.12 -16.66 -12.47
N TYR A 52 4.75 -16.94 -11.22
CA TYR A 52 4.46 -18.30 -10.73
C TYR A 52 2.94 -18.57 -10.71
N ASN A 53 2.35 -18.66 -11.91
CA ASN A 53 0.90 -18.74 -12.12
C ASN A 53 0.32 -20.16 -12.05
N LYS A 54 1.15 -21.21 -12.16
CA LYS A 54 0.70 -22.61 -12.11
C LYS A 54 0.80 -23.14 -10.69
N VAL A 55 -0.24 -23.82 -10.20
CA VAL A 55 -0.22 -24.51 -8.91
C VAL A 55 -0.05 -25.99 -9.16
N ILE A 56 0.95 -26.60 -8.54
CA ILE A 56 1.31 -27.99 -8.70
C ILE A 56 1.12 -28.68 -7.37
N THR A 57 0.19 -29.63 -7.32
CA THR A 57 -0.03 -30.49 -6.16
C THR A 57 0.71 -31.79 -6.38
N ILE A 58 1.59 -32.14 -5.45
CA ILE A 58 2.44 -33.32 -5.54
C ILE A 58 1.84 -34.39 -4.63
N PHE A 59 1.66 -35.57 -5.19
CA PHE A 59 1.15 -36.76 -4.56
C PHE A 59 2.26 -37.80 -4.40
N GLU A 60 2.16 -38.64 -3.39
CA GLU A 60 3.01 -39.81 -3.22
C GLU A 60 2.15 -41.01 -2.85
N LYS A 61 2.62 -42.18 -3.25
CA LYS A 61 1.92 -43.44 -2.98
C LYS A 61 2.28 -43.90 -1.57
N VAL A 62 1.37 -43.69 -0.62
CA VAL A 62 1.51 -44.13 0.77
C VAL A 62 0.48 -45.23 1.02
N GLY A 63 0.94 -46.45 1.29
CA GLY A 63 0.03 -47.57 1.58
C GLY A 63 -0.85 -48.01 0.40
N GLY A 64 -0.47 -47.71 -0.84
CA GLY A 64 -1.25 -48.07 -2.03
C GLY A 64 -2.13 -46.93 -2.57
N GLU A 65 -2.35 -45.88 -1.78
CA GLU A 65 -3.18 -44.73 -2.14
C GLU A 65 -2.32 -43.50 -2.45
N PHE A 66 -2.82 -42.63 -3.35
CA PHE A 66 -2.16 -41.37 -3.69
C PHE A 66 -2.57 -40.29 -2.69
N VAL A 67 -1.64 -39.87 -1.84
CA VAL A 67 -1.86 -38.84 -0.81
C VAL A 67 -1.12 -37.56 -1.20
N PRO A 68 -1.76 -36.37 -1.12
CA PRO A 68 -1.09 -35.11 -1.42
C PRO A 68 -0.06 -34.76 -0.33
N ILE A 69 1.22 -34.73 -0.68
CA ILE A 69 2.31 -34.35 0.24
C ILE A 69 2.40 -32.83 0.37
N GLY A 70 2.18 -32.10 -0.73
CA GLY A 70 2.44 -30.66 -0.73
C GLY A 70 2.02 -29.94 -2.01
N LYS A 71 2.02 -28.61 -1.89
CA LYS A 71 1.68 -27.68 -2.98
C LYS A 71 2.85 -26.76 -3.28
N ASP A 72 3.20 -26.68 -4.56
CA ASP A 72 4.22 -25.78 -5.10
C ASP A 72 3.63 -24.88 -6.20
N ARG A 73 4.30 -23.78 -6.52
CA ARG A 73 3.95 -22.94 -7.67
C ARG A 73 5.03 -23.05 -8.74
N GLY A 74 4.59 -23.30 -9.97
CA GLY A 74 5.42 -23.44 -11.15
C GLY A 74 5.39 -22.21 -12.06
N MET A 75 6.48 -22.00 -12.78
CA MET A 75 6.58 -21.06 -13.90
C MET A 75 7.10 -21.80 -15.13
N GLU A 76 6.58 -21.49 -16.32
CA GLU A 76 7.16 -21.95 -17.58
C GLU A 76 8.45 -21.18 -17.92
N VAL A 77 9.51 -21.92 -18.23
CA VAL A 77 10.81 -21.42 -18.65
C VAL A 77 11.12 -22.03 -20.01
N ARG A 78 11.62 -21.23 -20.95
CA ARG A 78 12.11 -21.73 -22.24
C ARG A 78 13.44 -22.45 -21.99
N TYR A 79 13.50 -23.72 -22.33
CA TYR A 79 14.70 -24.56 -22.17
C TYR A 79 15.56 -24.56 -23.42
N SER A 80 14.93 -24.51 -24.60
CA SER A 80 15.60 -24.57 -25.89
C SER A 80 15.20 -23.39 -26.78
N ASN A 81 16.07 -23.03 -27.71
CA ASN A 81 15.76 -22.09 -28.79
C ASN A 81 14.68 -22.61 -29.74
N ALA A 82 14.45 -23.93 -29.77
CA ALA A 82 13.41 -24.58 -30.57
C ALA A 82 11.98 -24.35 -30.06
N GLY A 83 11.81 -23.63 -28.94
CA GLY A 83 10.51 -23.37 -28.34
C GLY A 83 10.11 -24.36 -27.24
N ASP A 84 10.97 -25.33 -26.92
CA ASP A 84 10.72 -26.26 -25.81
C ASP A 84 10.65 -25.50 -24.50
N THR A 85 9.63 -25.82 -23.72
CA THR A 85 9.36 -25.19 -22.43
C THR A 85 9.32 -26.25 -21.34
N ILE A 86 9.89 -25.90 -20.19
CA ILE A 86 9.91 -26.71 -18.96
C ILE A 86 9.30 -25.90 -17.84
N THR A 87 8.77 -26.57 -16.82
CA THR A 87 8.20 -25.86 -15.67
C THR A 87 9.20 -25.89 -14.51
N TYR A 88 9.51 -24.73 -13.96
CA TYR A 88 10.37 -24.57 -12.79
C TYR A 88 9.54 -24.43 -11.52
N LEU A 89 9.82 -25.25 -10.50
CA LEU A 89 9.14 -25.25 -9.20
C LEU A 89 9.80 -24.29 -8.21
N ARG A 90 9.03 -23.37 -7.61
CA ARG A 90 9.57 -22.32 -6.73
C ARG A 90 10.10 -22.85 -5.40
N LYS A 91 9.34 -23.70 -4.69
CA LYS A 91 9.72 -24.18 -3.35
C LYS A 91 10.79 -25.27 -3.43
N ARG A 92 10.60 -26.24 -4.33
CA ARG A 92 11.53 -27.38 -4.49
C ARG A 92 12.76 -27.06 -5.35
N LYS A 93 12.79 -25.93 -6.06
CA LYS A 93 13.90 -25.49 -6.91
C LYS A 93 14.35 -26.53 -7.95
N ARG A 94 13.40 -27.29 -8.50
CA ARG A 94 13.63 -28.35 -9.51
C ARG A 94 12.87 -28.03 -10.79
N TYR A 95 13.45 -28.41 -11.93
CA TYR A 95 12.79 -28.37 -13.23
C TYR A 95 12.03 -29.65 -13.47
N ILE A 96 10.82 -29.54 -14.00
CA ILE A 96 9.96 -30.66 -14.35
C ILE A 96 9.46 -30.51 -15.79
N PRO A 97 9.07 -31.63 -16.43
CA PRO A 97 8.38 -31.58 -17.71
C PRO A 97 7.14 -30.70 -17.63
N ASN A 98 6.81 -30.05 -18.75
CA ASN A 98 5.63 -29.22 -18.81
C ASN A 98 4.35 -30.05 -18.61
N PRO A 99 3.45 -29.63 -17.71
CA PRO A 99 2.24 -30.38 -17.47
C PRO A 99 1.30 -30.31 -18.67
N GLN A 100 0.84 -31.47 -19.14
CA GLN A 100 -0.13 -31.59 -20.24
C GLN A 100 -1.57 -31.71 -19.74
N ILE A 101 -1.79 -32.48 -18.66
CA ILE A 101 -3.13 -32.73 -18.13
C ILE A 101 -3.45 -31.70 -17.05
N GLN A 102 -4.54 -30.96 -17.24
CA GLN A 102 -4.97 -29.90 -16.34
C GLN A 102 -6.16 -30.37 -15.49
N THR A 103 -5.96 -30.53 -14.18
CA THR A 103 -7.00 -31.00 -13.26
C THR A 103 -7.93 -29.88 -12.75
N GLY A 104 -7.48 -28.62 -12.84
CA GLY A 104 -8.28 -27.46 -12.47
C GLY A 104 -7.70 -26.18 -13.08
N LYS A 105 -8.34 -25.01 -12.88
CA LYS A 105 -7.86 -23.75 -13.48
C LYS A 105 -6.42 -23.43 -13.02
N ARG A 106 -5.44 -23.63 -13.91
CA ARG A 106 -3.99 -23.53 -13.64
C ARG A 106 -3.50 -24.46 -12.52
N GLN A 107 -4.20 -25.56 -12.30
CA GLN A 107 -3.84 -26.57 -11.30
C GLN A 107 -3.47 -27.87 -12.01
N TYR A 108 -2.35 -28.46 -11.58
CA TYR A 108 -1.78 -29.66 -12.17
C TYR A 108 -1.40 -30.62 -11.04
N TRP A 109 -1.69 -31.90 -11.24
CA TRP A 109 -1.35 -32.94 -10.28
C TRP A 109 -0.17 -33.75 -10.79
N PHE A 110 0.79 -33.97 -9.91
CA PHE A 110 1.95 -34.80 -10.18
C PHE A 110 2.07 -35.83 -9.09
N TYR A 111 2.44 -37.06 -9.41
CA TYR A 111 2.84 -38.02 -8.40
C TYR A 111 4.34 -38.32 -8.51
N VAL A 112 4.95 -38.64 -7.39
CA VAL A 112 6.35 -39.06 -7.32
C VAL A 112 6.41 -40.57 -7.59
N ARG A 113 7.14 -40.97 -8.64
CA ARG A 113 7.44 -42.37 -8.95
C ARG A 113 8.53 -42.91 -8.00
N SER A 114 8.72 -44.23 -7.97
CA SER A 114 9.85 -44.90 -7.28
C SER A 114 11.21 -44.28 -7.57
N ASP A 115 11.38 -43.71 -8.76
CA ASP A 115 12.65 -43.18 -9.27
C ASP A 115 12.81 -41.67 -8.96
N ASP A 116 11.95 -41.11 -8.09
CA ASP A 116 11.85 -39.68 -7.77
C ASP A 116 11.55 -38.78 -9.00
N GLU A 117 10.97 -39.36 -10.05
CA GLU A 117 10.44 -38.60 -11.18
C GLU A 117 9.01 -38.15 -10.93
N LEU A 118 8.74 -36.88 -11.24
CA LEU A 118 7.41 -36.28 -11.12
C LEU A 118 6.65 -36.52 -12.43
N ILE A 119 5.63 -37.36 -12.37
CA ILE A 119 4.79 -37.68 -13.53
C ILE A 119 3.45 -36.96 -13.39
N ASN A 120 3.07 -36.21 -14.42
CA ASN A 120 1.75 -35.58 -14.46
C ASN A 120 0.69 -36.67 -14.60
N PHE A 121 -0.31 -36.62 -13.73
CA PHE A 121 -1.50 -37.43 -13.84
C PHE A 121 -2.75 -36.57 -13.67
N GLY A 122 -3.84 -37.03 -14.28
CA GLY A 122 -5.17 -36.49 -14.03
C GLY A 122 -6.11 -37.61 -13.61
N LEU A 123 -7.26 -37.21 -13.08
CA LEU A 123 -8.40 -38.13 -13.03
C LEU A 123 -8.85 -38.34 -14.48
N SER A 124 -9.01 -39.60 -14.87
CA SER A 124 -9.78 -39.94 -16.06
C SER A 124 -11.20 -39.38 -15.93
N ASP A 125 -11.88 -39.24 -17.07
CA ASP A 125 -13.28 -38.82 -17.05
C ASP A 125 -14.10 -39.89 -16.32
N LEU A 126 -14.42 -39.61 -15.06
CA LEU A 126 -15.19 -40.49 -14.19
C LEU A 126 -16.56 -40.83 -14.79
N ASN A 127 -17.12 -39.96 -15.64
CA ASN A 127 -18.36 -40.27 -16.35
C ASN A 127 -18.12 -41.33 -17.41
N MET A 128 -17.05 -41.22 -18.21
CA MET A 128 -16.72 -42.24 -19.20
C MET A 128 -16.37 -43.58 -18.57
N GLU A 129 -15.69 -43.60 -17.43
CA GLU A 129 -15.41 -44.83 -16.69
C GLU A 129 -16.65 -45.39 -15.99
N GLY A 130 -17.50 -44.53 -15.43
CA GLY A 130 -18.79 -44.90 -14.83
C GLY A 130 -19.76 -45.48 -15.85
N ASP A 131 -19.89 -44.86 -17.02
CA ASP A 131 -20.69 -45.34 -18.14
C ASP A 131 -20.21 -46.71 -18.64
N LYS A 132 -18.88 -46.89 -18.75
CA LYS A 132 -18.27 -48.19 -19.10
C LYS A 132 -18.51 -49.24 -18.01
N ALA A 133 -18.55 -48.85 -16.75
CA ALA A 133 -18.84 -49.72 -15.62
C ALA A 133 -20.35 -49.99 -15.42
N GLY A 134 -21.22 -49.35 -16.22
CA GLY A 134 -22.68 -49.45 -16.07
C GLY A 134 -23.18 -48.82 -14.77
N ALA A 135 -22.41 -47.91 -14.17
CA ALA A 135 -22.77 -47.20 -12.96
C ALA A 135 -23.74 -46.06 -13.30
N PHE A 136 -25.04 -46.34 -13.20
CA PHE A 136 -26.06 -45.31 -13.31
C PHE A 136 -26.26 -44.61 -11.96
N PHE A 137 -26.54 -43.30 -11.99
CA PHE A 137 -26.90 -42.54 -10.80
C PHE A 137 -28.09 -43.20 -10.10
N LEU A 138 -27.91 -43.56 -8.82
CA LEU A 138 -28.99 -44.05 -7.98
C LEU A 138 -30.00 -42.90 -7.78
N ASP A 139 -31.29 -43.21 -7.72
CA ASP A 139 -32.39 -42.21 -7.61
C ASP A 139 -32.23 -41.24 -6.41
N LYS A 140 -31.47 -41.67 -5.38
CA LYS A 140 -31.08 -40.86 -4.22
C LYS A 140 -30.13 -39.71 -4.59
N GLU A 141 -29.23 -39.90 -5.54
CA GLU A 141 -28.27 -38.90 -6.01
C GLU A 141 -28.95 -37.82 -6.86
N MET A 142 -30.00 -38.16 -7.59
CA MET A 142 -30.84 -37.18 -8.29
C MET A 142 -31.52 -36.21 -7.33
N ARG A 143 -32.02 -36.70 -6.17
CA ARG A 143 -32.58 -35.81 -5.13
C ARG A 143 -31.52 -34.87 -4.55
N TYR A 144 -30.31 -35.36 -4.30
CA TYR A 144 -29.22 -34.51 -3.81
C TYR A 144 -28.79 -33.48 -4.85
N SER A 145 -28.68 -33.86 -6.12
CA SER A 145 -28.41 -32.94 -7.23
C SER A 145 -29.45 -31.81 -7.30
N ARG A 146 -30.75 -32.14 -7.18
CA ARG A 146 -31.81 -31.13 -7.15
C ARG A 146 -31.65 -30.12 -6.00
N THR A 147 -31.33 -30.59 -4.80
CA THR A 147 -31.10 -29.68 -3.66
C THR A 147 -29.85 -28.83 -3.82
N GLN A 148 -28.78 -29.35 -4.43
CA GLN A 148 -27.57 -28.59 -4.74
C GLN A 148 -27.82 -27.53 -5.81
N ILE A 149 -28.61 -27.84 -6.85
CA ILE A 149 -29.01 -26.87 -7.87
C ILE A 149 -29.84 -25.74 -7.24
N GLN A 150 -30.80 -26.08 -6.38
CA GLN A 150 -31.59 -25.07 -5.65
C GLN A 150 -30.71 -24.19 -4.76
N LYS A 151 -29.77 -24.79 -4.03
CA LYS A 151 -28.83 -24.05 -3.18
C LYS A 151 -27.86 -23.18 -4.02
N GLY A 152 -27.38 -23.67 -5.15
CA GLY A 152 -26.51 -22.92 -6.06
C GLY A 152 -27.22 -21.75 -6.75
N LEU A 153 -28.50 -21.91 -7.10
CA LEU A 153 -29.35 -20.82 -7.56
C LEU A 153 -29.56 -19.79 -6.45
N LYS A 154 -29.89 -20.25 -5.23
CA LYS A 154 -30.03 -19.39 -4.07
C LYS A 154 -28.74 -18.61 -3.80
N ASP A 155 -27.59 -19.26 -3.80
CA ASP A 155 -26.31 -18.60 -3.58
C ASP A 155 -25.97 -17.62 -4.71
N ARG A 156 -26.32 -17.88 -5.97
CA ARG A 156 -26.04 -16.93 -7.08
C ARG A 156 -26.98 -15.73 -7.10
N TYR A 157 -28.25 -15.90 -6.73
CA TYR A 157 -29.25 -14.84 -6.80
C TYR A 157 -29.45 -14.11 -5.46
N GLU A 158 -29.20 -14.76 -4.33
CA GLU A 158 -29.31 -14.18 -2.99
C GLU A 158 -27.96 -13.88 -2.33
N SER A 159 -26.80 -14.33 -2.86
CA SER A 159 -25.55 -13.84 -2.29
C SER A 159 -25.44 -12.34 -2.59
N PRO A 160 -25.26 -11.51 -1.55
CA PRO A 160 -25.06 -10.09 -1.77
C PRO A 160 -23.82 -9.94 -2.64
N SER A 161 -23.99 -9.25 -3.78
CA SER A 161 -22.90 -8.84 -4.65
C SER A 161 -21.73 -8.35 -3.80
N ILE A 162 -20.49 -8.64 -4.21
CA ILE A 162 -19.28 -8.17 -3.52
C ILE A 162 -19.36 -6.64 -3.30
N TRP A 163 -20.03 -5.92 -4.20
CA TRP A 163 -20.35 -4.49 -4.06
C TRP A 163 -21.35 -4.17 -2.94
N ALA A 164 -22.37 -5.00 -2.70
CA ALA A 164 -23.28 -4.81 -1.58
C ALA A 164 -22.59 -5.07 -0.23
N LYS A 165 -21.68 -6.06 -0.17
CA LYS A 165 -20.95 -6.39 1.07
C LYS A 165 -19.81 -5.42 1.38
N TYR A 166 -19.05 -5.01 0.37
CA TYR A 166 -17.83 -4.21 0.55
C TYR A 166 -17.91 -2.79 0.00
N GLY A 167 -18.94 -2.46 -0.79
CA GLY A 167 -19.07 -1.12 -1.39
C GLY A 167 -19.17 -0.03 -0.34
N ILE A 168 -19.86 -0.30 0.78
CA ILE A 168 -19.96 0.68 1.88
C ILE A 168 -18.59 0.95 2.52
N TYR A 169 -17.74 -0.06 2.65
CA TYR A 169 -16.38 0.07 3.20
C TYR A 169 -15.45 0.80 2.22
N ILE A 170 -15.57 0.54 0.92
CA ILE A 170 -14.79 1.23 -0.13
C ILE A 170 -15.16 2.72 -0.18
N ILE A 171 -16.45 3.04 -0.11
CA ILE A 171 -16.95 4.43 -0.12
C ILE A 171 -16.52 5.17 1.15
N SER A 172 -16.62 4.54 2.32
CA SER A 172 -16.18 5.17 3.57
C SER A 172 -14.66 5.36 3.60
N PHE A 173 -13.88 4.40 3.07
CA PHE A 173 -12.43 4.57 2.93
C PHE A 173 -12.05 5.69 1.96
N SER A 174 -12.70 5.79 0.81
CA SER A 174 -12.43 6.87 -0.15
C SER A 174 -12.80 8.24 0.42
N TYR A 175 -13.87 8.32 1.22
CA TYR A 175 -14.26 9.55 1.90
C TYR A 175 -13.24 9.99 2.95
N VAL A 176 -12.76 9.06 3.79
CA VAL A 176 -11.69 9.35 4.76
C VAL A 176 -10.40 9.78 4.06
N ALA A 177 -10.03 9.12 2.95
CA ALA A 177 -8.87 9.51 2.16
C ALA A 177 -9.01 10.93 1.58
N LEU A 178 -10.20 11.28 1.06
CA LEU A 178 -10.49 12.61 0.54
C LEU A 178 -10.41 13.68 1.62
N ILE A 179 -10.96 13.41 2.81
CA ILE A 179 -10.79 14.31 3.98
C ILE A 179 -9.32 14.45 4.35
N GLY A 180 -8.55 13.35 4.35
CA GLY A 180 -7.11 13.38 4.64
C GLY A 180 -6.34 14.30 3.68
N VAL A 181 -6.64 14.23 2.38
CA VAL A 181 -6.04 15.12 1.37
C VAL A 181 -6.46 16.57 1.58
N MET A 182 -7.74 16.82 1.90
CA MET A 182 -8.23 18.18 2.17
C MET A 182 -7.59 18.79 3.43
N VAL A 183 -7.46 18.01 4.50
CA VAL A 183 -6.78 18.44 5.73
C VAL A 183 -5.31 18.73 5.45
N TRP A 184 -4.64 17.90 4.64
CA TRP A 184 -3.26 18.13 4.23
C TRP A 184 -3.09 19.44 3.46
N LEU A 185 -3.94 19.71 2.47
CA LEU A 185 -3.93 20.99 1.73
C LEU A 185 -4.22 22.20 2.63
N LEU A 186 -5.10 22.04 3.62
CA LEU A 186 -5.35 23.08 4.61
C LEU A 186 -4.10 23.33 5.47
N PHE A 187 -3.38 22.29 5.89
CA PHE A 187 -2.14 22.44 6.64
C PHE A 187 -1.08 23.22 5.85
N ASP A 188 -0.87 22.90 4.57
CA ASP A 188 0.06 23.65 3.72
C ASP A 188 -0.32 25.14 3.66
N LYS A 189 -1.62 25.45 3.52
CA LYS A 189 -2.11 26.83 3.50
C LYS A 189 -2.01 27.53 4.86
N TRP A 190 -2.18 26.79 5.95
CA TRP A 190 -1.97 27.32 7.30
C TRP A 190 -0.51 27.66 7.56
N VAL A 191 0.42 26.84 7.06
CA VAL A 191 1.86 27.14 7.12
C VAL A 191 2.19 28.38 6.30
N ASP A 192 1.70 28.49 5.07
CA ASP A 192 1.85 29.70 4.23
C ASP A 192 1.33 30.96 4.95
N LEU A 193 0.15 30.85 5.58
CA LEU A 193 -0.48 31.96 6.32
C LEU A 193 0.33 32.33 7.57
N ALA A 194 0.83 31.34 8.31
CA ALA A 194 1.65 31.57 9.49
C ALA A 194 2.97 32.27 9.09
N GLN A 195 3.59 31.87 7.98
CA GLN A 195 4.78 32.52 7.43
C GLN A 195 4.49 33.96 6.96
N ALA A 196 3.37 34.19 6.29
CA ALA A 196 2.96 35.54 5.88
C ALA A 196 2.69 36.45 7.09
N THR A 197 2.09 35.90 8.15
CA THR A 197 1.82 36.63 9.39
C THR A 197 3.11 36.95 10.13
N ALA A 198 4.06 36.00 10.20
CA ALA A 198 5.38 36.24 10.77
C ALA A 198 6.12 37.38 10.02
N GLY A 199 6.12 37.37 8.69
CA GLY A 199 6.70 38.44 7.89
C GLY A 199 6.00 39.81 8.07
N ALA A 200 4.68 39.82 8.27
CA ALA A 200 3.93 41.04 8.61
C ALA A 200 4.32 41.60 9.99
N VAL A 201 4.57 40.73 10.98
CA VAL A 201 5.05 41.15 12.31
C VAL A 201 6.49 41.68 12.22
N ASP A 202 7.37 41.02 11.48
CA ASP A 202 8.75 41.47 11.29
C ASP A 202 8.80 42.84 10.59
N THR A 203 7.97 43.06 9.56
CA THR A 203 7.87 44.36 8.90
C THR A 203 7.27 45.44 9.80
N ALA A 204 6.29 45.11 10.64
CA ALA A 204 5.75 46.04 11.63
C ALA A 204 6.81 46.42 12.67
N ALA A 205 7.63 45.47 13.13
CA ALA A 205 8.75 45.74 14.04
C ALA A 205 9.76 46.71 13.41
N VAL A 206 10.14 46.50 12.13
CA VAL A 206 11.05 47.42 11.41
C VAL A 206 10.45 48.83 11.27
N VAL A 207 9.13 48.95 11.07
CA VAL A 207 8.46 50.26 11.01
C VAL A 207 8.51 50.95 12.36
N LEU A 208 8.26 50.24 13.46
CA LEU A 208 8.37 50.78 14.80
C LEU A 208 9.80 51.25 15.11
N ASP A 209 10.82 50.45 14.79
CA ASP A 209 12.22 50.83 14.95
C ASP A 209 12.56 52.12 14.17
N ARG A 210 12.03 52.27 12.95
CA ARG A 210 12.24 53.49 12.16
C ARG A 210 11.50 54.69 12.73
N VAL A 211 10.30 54.50 13.29
CA VAL A 211 9.57 55.57 13.97
C VAL A 211 10.36 56.04 15.20
N ASP A 212 10.90 55.12 15.99
CA ASP A 212 11.72 55.45 17.16
C ASP A 212 13.00 56.20 16.77
N GLN A 213 13.67 55.81 15.67
CA GLN A 213 14.81 56.57 15.14
C GLN A 213 14.42 57.99 14.69
N ILE A 214 13.26 58.14 14.03
CA ILE A 214 12.77 59.47 13.63
C ILE A 214 12.47 60.31 14.86
N LEU A 215 11.78 59.76 15.86
CA LEU A 215 11.48 60.47 17.10
C LEU A 215 12.75 60.88 17.84
N GLY A 216 13.75 59.99 17.94
CA GLY A 216 15.06 60.33 18.50
C GLY A 216 15.80 61.41 17.71
N SER A 217 15.70 61.40 16.37
CA SER A 217 16.29 62.45 15.54
C SER A 217 15.57 63.80 15.68
N MET A 218 14.24 63.79 15.84
CA MET A 218 13.44 64.99 16.09
C MET A 218 13.75 65.58 17.47
N ASP A 219 13.93 64.73 18.48
CA ASP A 219 14.28 65.18 19.83
C ASP A 219 15.69 65.81 19.87
N ASN A 220 16.64 65.26 19.11
CA ASN A 220 17.97 65.87 18.93
C ASN A 220 17.92 67.22 18.19
N VAL A 221 17.02 67.40 17.23
CA VAL A 221 16.84 68.69 16.54
C VAL A 221 16.15 69.71 17.45
N CYS A 222 15.15 69.31 18.23
CA CYS A 222 14.43 70.18 19.16
C CYS A 222 15.28 70.54 20.40
N SER A 223 16.09 69.62 20.92
CA SER A 223 16.97 69.86 22.07
C SER A 223 18.30 70.51 21.68
N GLY A 224 18.80 70.28 20.46
CA GLY A 224 20.01 70.92 19.91
C GLY A 224 19.79 72.33 19.36
N GLY A 225 18.54 72.80 19.27
CA GLY A 225 18.14 74.07 18.67
C GLY A 225 18.17 75.31 19.57
N SER A 226 18.83 75.28 20.74
CA SER A 226 19.03 76.45 21.60
C SER A 226 20.52 76.82 21.73
N GLY A 227 21.19 76.92 20.59
CA GLY A 227 22.61 77.25 20.50
C GLY A 227 22.94 78.30 19.44
N ILE A 228 22.02 79.19 19.06
CA ILE A 228 22.42 80.48 18.50
C ILE A 228 22.80 81.36 19.69
N SER A 229 24.05 81.23 20.11
CA SER A 229 24.72 82.21 20.95
C SER A 229 24.81 83.51 20.14
N ALA A 230 23.99 84.49 20.51
CA ALA A 230 24.18 85.87 20.14
C ALA A 230 25.59 86.31 20.61
N GLN A 231 26.46 86.61 19.65
CA GLN A 231 27.53 87.58 19.79
C GLN A 231 27.18 88.77 18.90
#